data_AF-A0A967WUN6-F1
#
_entry.id   AF-A0A967WUN6-F1
#
_cell.length_a   1.000
_cell.length_b   1.000
_cell.length_c   1.000
_cell.angle_alpha   90.00
_cell.angle_beta   90.00
_cell.angle_gamma   90.00
#
_symmetry.space_group_name_H-M   'P 1'
#
loop_
_entity.id
_entity.type
_entity.pdbx_description
1 polymer ?
#
loop_
_entity_poly.entity_id
_entity_poly.type
_entity_poly.pdbx_seq_one_letter_code
_entity_poly.pdbx_strand_id
1 'polypeptide(L)'
;MLFSAHFGLTTLVGFVGTLVGGFLPTLFGGMLSVDVESPTAYATTLGVTVALSAVSLIPILLIGDGRRPPKTEMASFLPWRNIQNPGLAFRIFLPNIIISLGAAILIPYMNLFFKETYPISDKVLGTLFAISSVITGVATLASPLLAARWGRI
;
A
#
# COMPACT_ATOMS: atom_id res chain seq x y z
N MET A 1 -14.70 -8.62 13.99
CA MET A 1 -13.73 -9.63 13.51
C MET A 1 -13.58 -9.61 11.99
N LEU A 2 -14.66 -9.51 11.19
CA LEU A 2 -14.55 -9.44 9.72
C LEU A 2 -13.63 -8.32 9.20
N PHE A 3 -13.72 -7.10 9.75
CA PHE A 3 -12.88 -5.96 9.35
C PHE A 3 -11.39 -6.19 9.64
N SER A 4 -11.06 -6.66 10.84
CA SER A 4 -9.67 -6.93 11.24
C SER A 4 -9.08 -8.14 10.50
N ALA A 5 -9.87 -9.17 10.23
CA ALA A 5 -9.45 -10.32 9.43
C ALA A 5 -9.22 -9.93 7.96
N HIS A 6 -10.10 -9.10 7.39
CA HIS A 6 -9.92 -8.55 6.06
C HIS A 6 -8.66 -7.68 5.99
N PHE A 7 -8.50 -6.72 6.92
CA PHE A 7 -7.32 -5.86 6.99
C PHE A 7 -6.03 -6.67 7.14
N GLY A 8 -5.98 -7.61 8.08
CA GLY A 8 -4.82 -8.48 8.29
C GLY A 8 -4.49 -9.32 7.04
N LEU A 9 -5.50 -9.88 6.38
CA LEU A 9 -5.33 -10.63 5.14
C LEU A 9 -4.80 -9.72 4.01
N THR A 10 -5.36 -8.53 3.83
CA THR A 10 -4.89 -7.59 2.80
C THR A 10 -3.47 -7.12 3.06
N THR A 11 -3.08 -6.89 4.32
CA THR A 11 -1.71 -6.52 4.69
C THR A 11 -0.74 -7.67 4.42
N LEU A 12 -1.10 -8.91 4.76
CA LEU A 12 -0.26 -10.08 4.53
C LEU A 12 -0.08 -10.34 3.03
N VAL A 13 -1.18 -10.33 2.28
CA VAL A 13 -1.15 -10.48 0.81
C VAL A 13 -0.34 -9.36 0.16
N GLY A 14 -0.50 -8.11 0.62
CA GLY A 14 0.28 -6.97 0.16
C GLY A 14 1.78 -7.13 0.42
N PHE A 15 2.16 -7.55 1.63
CA PHE A 15 3.55 -7.83 1.99
C PHE A 15 4.18 -8.91 1.09
N VAL A 16 3.50 -10.04 0.92
CA VAL A 16 3.96 -11.13 0.05
C VAL A 16 4.05 -10.66 -1.41
N GLY A 17 3.07 -9.89 -1.87
CA GLY A 17 3.04 -9.32 -3.22
C GLY A 17 4.21 -8.37 -3.48
N THR A 18 4.53 -7.49 -2.53
CA THR A 18 5.69 -6.59 -2.63
C THR A 18 7.00 -7.37 -2.61
N LEU A 19 7.12 -8.40 -1.76
CA LEU A 19 8.33 -9.20 -1.64
C LEU A 19 8.61 -10.02 -2.91
N VAL A 20 7.59 -10.70 -3.44
CA VAL A 20 7.70 -11.44 -4.71
C VAL A 20 7.88 -10.46 -5.88
N GLY A 21 7.09 -9.38 -5.91
CA GLY A 21 7.15 -8.29 -6.88
C GLY A 21 8.55 -7.69 -7.05
N GLY A 22 9.20 -7.39 -5.94
CA GLY A 22 10.55 -6.81 -5.93
C GLY A 22 11.65 -7.77 -6.36
N PHE A 23 11.43 -9.09 -6.29
CA PHE A 23 12.41 -10.11 -6.69
C PHE A 23 12.25 -10.58 -8.15
N LEU A 24 11.17 -10.19 -8.82
CA LEU A 24 10.93 -10.54 -10.23
C LEU A 24 11.98 -9.93 -11.19
N PRO A 25 12.41 -8.65 -11.07
CA PRO A 25 13.43 -8.08 -11.94
C PRO A 25 14.78 -8.80 -11.82
N THR A 26 15.18 -9.20 -10.61
CA THR A 26 16.41 -9.97 -10.37
C THR A 26 16.34 -11.37 -10.96
N LEU A 27 15.19 -12.05 -10.82
CA LEU A 27 14.98 -13.38 -11.40
C LEU A 27 15.04 -13.33 -12.94
N PHE A 28 14.39 -12.34 -13.56
CA PHE A 28 14.39 -12.18 -15.01
C PHE A 28 15.73 -11.66 -15.55
N GLY A 29 16.44 -10.79 -14.83
CA GLY A 29 17.80 -10.41 -15.19
C GLY A 29 18.73 -11.63 -15.24
N GLY A 30 18.64 -12.51 -14.23
CA GLY A 30 19.38 -13.77 -14.21
C GLY A 30 18.97 -14.76 -15.32
N MET A 31 17.67 -14.94 -15.58
CA MET A 31 17.20 -15.88 -16.61
C MET A 31 17.44 -15.41 -18.04
N LEU A 32 17.31 -14.11 -18.30
CA LEU A 32 17.54 -13.53 -19.63
C LEU A 32 19.00 -13.13 -19.86
N SER A 33 19.88 -13.29 -18.86
CA SER A 33 21.29 -12.84 -18.89
C SER A 33 21.43 -11.35 -19.21
N VAL A 34 20.52 -10.54 -18.70
CA VAL A 34 20.53 -9.07 -18.86
C VAL A 34 20.70 -8.43 -17.49
N ASP A 35 21.25 -7.22 -17.45
CA ASP A 35 21.35 -6.45 -16.22
C ASP A 35 20.01 -6.38 -15.48
N VAL A 36 20.05 -6.50 -14.16
CA VAL A 36 18.87 -6.42 -13.28
C VAL A 36 18.17 -5.07 -13.43
N GLU A 37 18.93 -4.02 -13.73
CA GLU A 37 18.41 -2.67 -13.96
C GLU A 37 18.05 -2.40 -15.43
N SER A 38 18.12 -3.41 -16.30
CA SER A 38 17.84 -3.24 -17.71
C SER A 38 16.34 -2.96 -17.98
N PRO A 39 16.03 -2.16 -19.02
CA PRO A 39 14.65 -1.93 -19.43
C PRO A 39 13.88 -3.22 -19.74
N THR A 40 14.57 -4.27 -20.19
CA THR A 40 13.95 -5.56 -20.53
C THR A 40 13.54 -6.36 -19.30
N ALA A 41 14.35 -6.40 -18.23
CA ALA A 41 14.00 -7.06 -16.97
C ALA A 41 12.83 -6.38 -16.25
N TYR A 42 12.75 -5.05 -16.35
CA TYR A 42 11.58 -4.30 -15.87
C TYR A 42 10.35 -4.54 -16.74
N ALA A 43 10.49 -4.54 -18.07
CA ALA A 43 9.36 -4.78 -18.98
C ALA A 43 8.74 -6.17 -18.78
N THR A 44 9.54 -7.21 -18.57
CA THR A 44 9.03 -8.56 -18.28
C THR A 44 8.33 -8.62 -16.92
N THR A 45 8.87 -7.96 -15.90
CA THR A 45 8.22 -7.83 -14.59
C THR A 45 6.87 -7.13 -14.66
N LEU A 46 6.79 -6.04 -15.45
CA LEU A 46 5.53 -5.35 -15.73
C LEU A 46 4.56 -6.26 -16.50
N GLY A 47 5.04 -7.03 -17.46
CA GLY A 47 4.23 -8.01 -18.19
C GLY A 47 3.58 -9.06 -17.26
N VAL A 48 4.34 -9.58 -16.29
CA VAL A 48 3.79 -10.49 -15.26
C VAL A 48 2.72 -9.81 -14.42
N THR A 49 2.93 -8.55 -14.04
CA THR A 49 1.97 -7.75 -13.27
C THR A 49 0.66 -7.56 -14.04
N VAL A 50 0.75 -7.26 -15.35
CA VAL A 50 -0.42 -7.13 -16.24
C VAL A 50 -1.15 -8.47 -16.35
N ALA A 51 -0.43 -9.58 -16.53
CA ALA A 51 -1.03 -10.91 -16.63
C ALA A 51 -1.77 -11.31 -15.35
N LEU A 52 -1.15 -11.12 -14.18
CA LEU A 52 -1.80 -11.36 -12.88
C LEU A 52 -3.03 -10.48 -12.67
N SER A 53 -2.96 -9.21 -13.08
CA SER A 53 -4.10 -8.29 -13.03
C SER A 53 -5.24 -8.76 -13.93
N ALA A 54 -4.93 -9.27 -15.12
CA ALA A 54 -5.94 -9.85 -16.02
C ALA A 54 -6.58 -11.11 -15.42
N VAL A 55 -5.79 -11.98 -14.77
CA VAL A 55 -6.31 -13.15 -14.03
C VAL A 55 -7.25 -12.71 -12.91
N SER A 56 -6.98 -11.59 -12.24
CA SER A 56 -7.87 -11.05 -11.19
C SER A 56 -9.25 -10.63 -11.72
N LEU A 57 -9.42 -10.40 -13.03
CA LEU A 57 -10.72 -10.14 -13.63
C LEU A 57 -11.60 -11.38 -13.69
N ILE A 58 -11.03 -12.58 -13.73
CA ILE A 58 -11.78 -13.85 -13.78
C ILE A 58 -12.76 -13.97 -12.59
N PRO A 59 -12.33 -13.87 -11.32
CA PRO A 59 -13.26 -13.94 -10.19
C PRO A 59 -14.28 -12.80 -10.20
N ILE A 60 -13.92 -11.61 -10.71
CA ILE A 60 -14.85 -10.48 -10.84
C ILE A 60 -15.96 -10.82 -11.84
N LEU A 61 -15.61 -11.42 -12.98
CA LEU A 61 -16.57 -11.83 -14.01
C LEU A 61 -17.41 -13.05 -13.58
N LEU A 62 -16.90 -13.88 -12.67
CA LEU A 62 -17.61 -15.03 -12.08
C LEU A 62 -18.60 -14.64 -10.97
N ILE A 63 -18.55 -13.40 -10.47
CA ILE A 63 -19.57 -12.88 -9.55
C ILE A 63 -20.87 -12.69 -10.35
N GLY A 64 -21.78 -13.65 -10.21
CA GLY A 64 -23.16 -13.49 -10.68
C GLY A 64 -23.88 -12.41 -9.88
N ASP A 65 -24.76 -11.64 -10.54
CA ASP A 65 -25.62 -10.62 -9.92
C ASP A 65 -26.38 -11.23 -8.71
N GLY A 66 -25.82 -11.08 -7.51
CA GLY A 66 -26.54 -11.35 -6.27
C GLY A 66 -27.72 -10.38 -6.16
N ARG A 67 -28.83 -10.82 -5.55
CA ARG A 67 -30.06 -10.03 -5.34
C ARG A 67 -29.71 -8.59 -5.02
N ARG A 68 -29.90 -7.70 -6.01
CA ARG A 68 -29.68 -6.27 -5.84
C ARG A 68 -30.58 -5.83 -4.68
N PRO A 69 -30.04 -5.26 -3.58
CA PRO A 69 -30.89 -4.49 -2.68
C PRO A 69 -31.64 -3.46 -3.53
N PRO A 70 -32.92 -3.15 -3.22
CA PRO A 70 -33.72 -2.23 -4.02
C PRO A 70 -32.88 -0.99 -4.28
N LYS A 71 -32.78 -0.60 -5.57
CA LYS A 71 -31.95 0.50 -6.05
C LYS A 71 -32.09 1.69 -5.10
N THR A 72 -31.16 1.84 -4.16
CA THR A 72 -30.81 3.17 -3.67
C THR A 72 -30.35 3.86 -4.94
N GLU A 73 -31.16 4.82 -5.40
CA GLU A 73 -30.87 5.66 -6.55
C GLU A 73 -29.37 5.90 -6.60
N MET A 74 -28.76 5.63 -7.76
CA MET A 74 -27.33 5.87 -8.00
C MET A 74 -26.97 7.22 -7.40
N ALA A 75 -26.37 7.18 -6.21
CA ALA A 75 -26.09 8.34 -5.42
C ALA A 75 -24.94 9.04 -6.14
N SER A 76 -25.32 9.96 -7.01
CA SER A 76 -24.52 11.05 -7.54
C SER A 76 -23.13 10.65 -8.08
N PHE A 77 -22.93 10.82 -9.39
CA PHE A 77 -21.60 10.88 -10.03
C PHE A 77 -20.63 11.89 -9.38
N LEU A 78 -21.13 12.74 -8.46
CA LEU A 78 -20.33 13.59 -7.59
C LEU A 78 -20.40 13.06 -6.14
N PRO A 79 -19.35 12.37 -5.63
CA PRO A 79 -19.32 11.87 -4.24
C PRO A 79 -19.45 13.00 -3.20
N TRP A 80 -19.13 14.23 -3.58
CA TRP A 80 -19.28 15.42 -2.74
C TRP A 80 -20.72 15.86 -2.53
N ARG A 81 -21.66 15.50 -3.43
CA ARG A 81 -23.09 15.87 -3.31
C ARG A 81 -23.81 15.08 -2.23
N ASN A 82 -23.26 13.93 -1.83
CA ASN A 82 -23.77 13.07 -0.76
C ASN A 82 -23.12 13.34 0.60
N ILE A 83 -22.25 14.36 0.72
CA ILE A 83 -21.69 14.76 2.01
C ILE A 83 -22.78 15.49 2.79
N GLN A 84 -23.49 14.75 3.65
CA GLN A 84 -24.54 15.30 4.51
C GLN A 84 -23.99 16.33 5.51
N ASN A 85 -22.71 16.21 5.90
CA ASN A 85 -22.06 17.07 6.89
C ASN A 85 -20.63 17.46 6.45
N PRO A 86 -20.46 18.61 5.76
CA PRO A 86 -19.13 19.05 5.31
C PRO A 86 -18.16 19.31 6.47
N GLY A 87 -18.65 19.72 7.65
CA GLY A 87 -17.82 19.91 8.84
C GLY A 87 -17.22 18.60 9.39
N LEU A 88 -17.98 17.50 9.37
CA LEU A 88 -17.49 16.19 9.81
C LEU A 88 -16.53 15.59 8.80
N ALA A 89 -16.83 15.74 7.50
CA ALA A 89 -15.91 15.37 6.44
C ALA A 89 -14.58 16.12 6.59
N PHE A 90 -14.62 17.44 6.73
CA PHE A 90 -13.42 18.25 6.94
C PHE A 90 -12.64 17.82 8.19
N ARG A 91 -13.32 17.52 9.31
CA ARG A 91 -12.67 17.05 10.54
C ARG A 91 -11.95 15.71 10.38
N ILE A 92 -12.39 14.85 9.46
CA ILE A 92 -11.73 13.57 9.14
C ILE A 92 -10.63 13.76 8.08
N PHE A 93 -10.87 14.59 7.07
CA PHE A 93 -9.92 14.83 5.99
C PHE A 93 -8.73 15.67 6.45
N LEU A 94 -8.93 16.67 7.29
CA LEU A 94 -7.89 17.58 7.75
C LEU A 94 -6.68 16.86 8.36
N PRO A 95 -6.82 15.93 9.34
CA PRO A 95 -5.68 15.19 9.87
C PRO A 95 -5.01 14.32 8.79
N ASN A 96 -5.78 13.69 7.90
CA ASN A 96 -5.22 12.91 6.80
C ASN A 96 -4.41 13.77 5.81
N ILE A 97 -4.88 14.98 5.52
CA ILE A 97 -4.18 15.94 4.66
C ILE A 97 -2.86 16.36 5.30
N ILE A 98 -2.87 16.70 6.60
CA ILE A 98 -1.65 17.11 7.31
C ILE A 98 -0.62 15.98 7.33
N ILE A 99 -1.05 14.75 7.64
CA ILE A 99 -0.18 13.57 7.67
C ILE A 99 0.37 13.27 6.27
N SER A 100 -0.48 13.24 5.26
CA SER A 100 -0.08 12.93 3.88
C SER A 100 0.85 13.99 3.28
N LEU A 101 0.62 15.27 3.57
CA LEU A 101 1.50 16.36 3.13
C LEU A 101 2.89 16.23 3.77
N GLY A 102 2.94 15.99 5.08
CA GLY A 102 4.20 15.76 5.79
C GLY A 102 4.96 14.55 5.24
N ALA A 103 4.26 13.44 5.01
CA ALA A 103 4.84 12.23 4.44
C ALA A 103 5.36 12.45 3.01
N ALA A 104 4.58 13.12 2.15
CA ALA A 104 4.95 13.37 0.75
C ALA A 104 6.21 14.23 0.62
N ILE A 105 6.41 15.19 1.53
CA ILE A 105 7.61 16.01 1.56
C ILE A 105 8.77 15.22 2.17
N LEU A 106 8.57 14.53 3.30
CA LEU A 106 9.69 13.98 4.06
C LEU A 106 10.27 12.68 3.47
N ILE A 107 9.43 11.75 3.02
CA ILE A 107 9.86 10.41 2.57
C ILE A 107 10.93 10.45 1.46
N PRO A 108 10.78 11.19 0.35
CA PRO A 108 11.78 11.18 -0.72
C PRO A 108 13.11 11.83 -0.33
N TYR A 109 13.07 12.84 0.54
CA TYR A 109 14.27 13.58 0.96
C TYR A 109 14.93 13.01 2.20
N MET A 110 14.32 12.04 2.89
CA MET A 110 14.86 11.49 4.13
C MET A 110 16.27 10.92 3.91
N ASN A 111 16.45 10.11 2.86
CA ASN A 111 17.75 9.52 2.52
C ASN A 111 18.83 10.59 2.30
N LEU A 112 18.49 11.63 1.54
CA LEU A 112 19.39 12.72 1.20
C LEU A 112 19.73 13.56 2.43
N PHE A 113 18.74 13.91 3.25
CA PHE A 113 18.92 14.67 4.48
C PHE A 113 19.92 14.00 5.41
N PHE A 114 19.79 12.69 5.63
CA PHE A 114 20.70 11.97 6.52
C PHE A 114 22.12 11.85 5.96
N LYS A 115 22.27 11.75 4.64
CA LYS A 115 23.58 11.66 3.97
C LYS A 115 24.33 13.00 3.92
N GLU A 116 23.61 14.11 3.74
CA GLU A 116 24.18 15.46 3.69
C GLU A 116 24.41 16.07 5.09
N THR A 117 23.53 15.76 6.05
CA THR A 117 23.61 16.36 7.41
C THR A 117 24.57 15.59 8.32
N TYR A 118 24.72 14.28 8.12
CA TYR A 118 25.55 13.43 8.96
C TYR A 118 26.58 12.67 8.12
N PRO A 119 27.86 12.59 8.55
CA PRO A 119 28.89 11.80 7.87
C PRO A 119 28.72 10.30 8.18
N ILE A 120 27.54 9.74 7.92
CA ILE A 120 27.22 8.34 8.17
C ILE A 120 27.40 7.51 6.89
N SER A 121 27.90 6.28 7.03
CA SER A 121 28.01 5.35 5.90
C SER A 121 26.63 4.87 5.43
N ASP A 122 26.53 4.52 4.14
CA ASP A 122 25.29 3.95 3.56
C ASP A 122 24.82 2.69 4.32
N LYS A 123 25.75 1.94 4.94
CA LYS A 123 25.45 0.78 5.78
C LYS A 123 24.69 1.15 7.05
N VAL A 124 25.06 2.24 7.72
CA VAL A 124 24.38 2.72 8.94
C VAL A 124 22.99 3.24 8.59
N LEU A 125 22.86 3.98 7.48
CA LEU A 125 21.58 4.47 6.98
C LEU A 125 20.63 3.31 6.65
N GLY A 126 21.10 2.31 5.90
CA GLY A 126 20.32 1.12 5.58
C GLY A 126 19.89 0.33 6.83
N THR A 127 20.75 0.25 7.85
CA THR A 127 20.43 -0.39 9.13
C THR A 127 19.32 0.36 9.88
N LEU A 128 19.37 1.69 9.89
CA LEU A 128 18.35 2.53 10.52
C LEU A 128 16.98 2.36 9.85
N PHE A 129 16.95 2.31 8.52
CA PHE A 129 15.72 2.02 7.76
C PHE A 129 15.19 0.61 7.97
N ALA A 130 16.08 -0.39 8.04
CA ALA A 130 15.68 -1.76 8.33
C ALA A 130 15.02 -1.87 9.72
N ILE A 131 15.64 -1.28 10.75
CA ILE A 131 15.08 -1.25 12.11
C ILE A 131 13.71 -0.54 12.11
N SER A 132 13.62 0.62 11.45
CA SER A 132 12.37 1.38 11.33
C SER A 132 11.27 0.54 10.68
N SER A 133 11.59 -0.19 9.61
CA SER A 133 10.64 -1.04 8.90
C SER A 133 10.14 -2.20 9.76
N VAL A 134 11.03 -2.82 10.55
CA VAL A 134 10.65 -3.88 11.50
C VAL A 134 9.71 -3.32 12.58
N ILE A 135 10.03 -2.16 13.15
CA ILE A 135 9.18 -1.50 14.15
C ILE A 135 7.81 -1.17 13.55
N THR A 136 7.77 -0.59 12.36
CA THR A 136 6.51 -0.29 11.66
C THR A 136 5.71 -1.56 11.40
N GLY A 137 6.33 -2.63 10.90
CA GLY A 137 5.67 -3.91 10.66
C GLY A 137 5.04 -4.49 11.94
N VAL A 138 5.79 -4.48 13.05
CA VAL A 138 5.28 -4.92 14.36
C VAL A 138 4.12 -4.03 14.85
N ALA A 139 4.26 -2.70 14.71
CA ALA A 139 3.22 -1.76 15.09
C ALA A 139 1.93 -1.95 14.25
N THR A 140 2.05 -2.20 12.95
CA THR A 140 0.92 -2.48 12.06
C THR A 140 0.22 -3.78 12.44
N LEU A 141 0.96 -4.84 12.77
CA LEU A 141 0.39 -6.10 13.25
C LEU A 141 -0.26 -5.95 14.64
N ALA A 142 0.30 -5.10 15.51
CA ALA A 142 -0.25 -4.80 16.81
C ALA A 142 -1.49 -3.89 16.76
N SER A 143 -1.60 -3.02 15.75
CA SER A 143 -2.70 -2.06 15.58
C SER A 143 -4.11 -2.66 15.76
N PRO A 144 -4.51 -3.77 15.11
CA PRO A 144 -5.84 -4.36 15.30
C PRO A 144 -6.04 -4.93 16.71
N LEU A 145 -4.99 -5.45 17.36
CA LEU A 145 -5.04 -5.97 18.73
C LEU A 145 -5.24 -4.83 19.75
N LEU A 146 -4.53 -3.72 19.54
CA LEU A 146 -4.64 -2.52 20.37
C LEU A 146 -6.00 -1.84 20.17
N ALA A 147 -6.48 -1.72 18.93
CA ALA A 147 -7.79 -1.17 18.62
C ALA A 147 -8.94 -2.00 19.21
N ALA A 148 -8.77 -3.32 19.31
CA ALA A 148 -9.76 -4.19 19.96
C ALA A 148 -9.82 -3.97 21.48
N ARG A 149 -8.70 -3.61 22.13
CA ARG A 149 -8.61 -3.44 23.60
C ARG A 149 -8.94 -2.02 24.07
N TRP A 150 -8.60 -0.99 23.28
CA TRP A 150 -8.80 0.42 23.65
C TRP A 150 -9.96 1.12 22.95
N GLY A 151 -10.71 0.40 22.11
CA GLY A 151 -11.90 0.91 21.44
C GLY A 151 -11.63 1.30 19.99
N ARG A 152 -12.56 0.91 19.10
CA ARG A 152 -12.61 1.38 17.71
C ARG A 152 -13.05 2.85 17.75
N ILE A 153 -12.12 3.77 17.55
CA ILE A 153 -12.44 5.15 17.19
C ILE A 153 -13.01 5.15 15.76
#